data_AF-A0A7L4TIT9-F1
#
_entry.id   AF-A0A7L4TIT9-F1
#
_cell.length_a   1.000
_cell.length_b   1.000
_cell.length_c   1.000
_cell.angle_alpha   90.00
_cell.angle_beta   90.00
_cell.angle_gamma   90.00
#
_symmetry.space_group_name_H-M   'P 1'
#
loop_
_entity.id
_entity.type
_entity.pdbx_description
1 polymer ?
#
loop_
_entity_poly.entity_id
_entity_poly.type
_entity_poly.pdbx_seq_one_letter_code
_entity_poly.pdbx_strand_id
1 'polypeptide(L)'
;ADPACSNIIYAGLYWTGRTGSTNNKKQSVNFKTPNGSYQKITANSSNILFPGDDNMYAAYAEVTDEVKNGGTGEYWVADIEVSTGNGGTTGYYGGWGMVVIYENEMMNLRDVTVFDGYAYVKGNTTTSYQIPVSGFNTAKEGPVNMKLGMMAGEGDRG
;
A
#
# COMPACT_ATOMS: atom_id res chain seq x y z
N ALA A 1 -21.35 3.32 0.99
CA ALA A 1 -21.84 2.73 -0.27
C ALA A 1 -22.61 1.48 0.10
N ASP A 2 -23.66 1.15 -0.65
CA ASP A 2 -24.35 -0.14 -0.50
C ASP A 2 -23.49 -1.24 -1.11
N PRO A 3 -23.00 -2.23 -0.32
CA PRO A 3 -22.21 -3.34 -0.86
C PRO A 3 -22.96 -4.14 -1.93
N ALA A 4 -24.30 -4.21 -1.87
CA ALA A 4 -25.09 -4.97 -2.84
C ALA A 4 -25.11 -4.36 -4.25
N CYS A 5 -24.77 -3.07 -4.36
CA CYS A 5 -24.67 -2.35 -5.64
C CYS A 5 -23.24 -1.92 -5.96
N SER A 6 -22.24 -2.53 -5.31
CA SER A 6 -20.84 -2.18 -5.48
C SER A 6 -20.06 -3.34 -6.09
N ASN A 7 -19.37 -3.11 -7.20
CA ASN A 7 -18.45 -4.09 -7.79
C ASN A 7 -17.02 -3.64 -7.52
N ILE A 8 -16.22 -4.48 -6.85
CA ILE A 8 -14.78 -4.23 -6.71
C ILE A 8 -14.14 -4.36 -8.08
N ILE A 9 -13.44 -3.33 -8.53
CA ILE A 9 -12.73 -3.34 -9.81
C ILE A 9 -11.22 -3.51 -9.64
N TYR A 10 -10.70 -3.16 -8.47
CA TYR A 10 -9.28 -3.28 -8.13
C TYR A 10 -9.07 -3.37 -6.63
N ALA A 11 -8.12 -4.19 -6.19
CA ALA A 11 -7.55 -4.12 -4.86
C ALA A 11 -6.03 -4.29 -4.88
N GLY A 12 -5.30 -3.30 -4.37
CA GLY A 12 -3.86 -3.33 -4.23
C GLY A 12 -3.46 -3.50 -2.77
N LEU A 13 -2.68 -4.53 -2.46
CA LEU A 13 -2.10 -4.76 -1.13
C LEU A 13 -0.64 -4.28 -1.13
N TYR A 14 -0.32 -3.44 -0.15
CA TYR A 14 1.00 -2.85 0.02
C TYR A 14 1.53 -3.21 1.40
N TRP A 15 2.79 -3.63 1.49
CA TRP A 15 3.47 -3.81 2.75
C TRP A 15 4.87 -3.25 2.69
N THR A 16 5.31 -2.71 3.82
CA THR A 16 6.57 -2.01 3.95
C THR A 16 7.25 -2.45 5.23
N GLY A 17 8.57 -2.34 5.26
CA GLY A 17 9.33 -2.63 6.44
C GLY A 17 10.81 -2.42 6.22
N ARG A 18 11.59 -2.72 7.25
CA ARG A 18 13.04 -2.63 7.21
C ARG A 18 13.67 -3.99 7.44
N THR A 19 14.43 -4.49 6.47
CA THR A 19 15.18 -5.74 6.58
C THR A 19 16.30 -5.77 5.54
N GLY A 20 17.34 -6.58 5.77
CA GLY A 20 18.48 -6.68 4.85
C GLY A 20 18.04 -6.94 3.40
N SER A 21 18.65 -6.23 2.46
CA SER A 21 18.28 -6.29 1.04
C SER A 21 18.31 -7.70 0.42
N THR A 22 19.15 -8.59 0.95
CA THR A 22 19.27 -10.00 0.52
C THR A 22 18.26 -10.96 1.15
N ASN A 23 17.47 -10.53 2.14
CA ASN A 23 16.51 -11.38 2.82
C ASN A 23 15.20 -11.49 2.01
N ASN A 24 14.97 -12.62 1.34
CA ASN A 24 13.83 -12.76 0.43
C ASN A 24 12.46 -12.93 1.11
N LYS A 25 12.41 -13.10 2.43
CA LYS A 25 11.11 -13.27 3.15
C LYS A 25 10.18 -12.08 2.96
N LYS A 26 10.74 -10.87 2.86
CA LYS A 26 10.01 -9.62 2.58
C LYS A 26 9.18 -9.59 1.30
N GLN A 27 9.46 -10.50 0.35
CA GLN A 27 8.70 -10.59 -0.89
C GLN A 27 7.29 -11.16 -0.66
N SER A 28 7.01 -11.72 0.51
CA SER A 28 5.73 -12.33 0.81
C SER A 28 5.20 -11.98 2.18
N VAL A 29 3.88 -12.00 2.30
CA VAL A 29 3.14 -11.87 3.56
C VAL A 29 2.04 -12.93 3.61
N ASN A 30 1.50 -13.16 4.81
CA ASN A 30 0.31 -13.96 4.99
C ASN A 30 -0.91 -13.03 5.07
N PHE A 31 -1.86 -13.19 4.16
CA PHE A 31 -3.07 -12.39 4.05
C PHE A 31 -4.29 -13.22 4.44
N LYS A 32 -5.20 -12.65 5.23
CA LYS A 32 -6.46 -13.29 5.62
C LYS A 32 -7.63 -12.38 5.29
N THR A 33 -8.59 -12.90 4.55
CA THR A 33 -9.87 -12.26 4.26
C THR A 33 -10.85 -12.47 5.44
N PRO A 34 -11.99 -11.73 5.52
CA PRO A 34 -12.86 -11.72 6.69
C PRO A 34 -13.32 -13.10 7.17
N ASN A 35 -13.64 -14.01 6.26
CA ASN A 35 -14.09 -15.37 6.55
C ASN A 35 -13.13 -16.45 6.05
N GLY A 36 -11.91 -16.06 5.66
CA GLY A 36 -10.91 -16.95 5.08
C GLY A 36 -9.86 -17.42 6.09
N SER A 37 -8.98 -18.27 5.60
CA SER A 37 -7.73 -18.63 6.28
C SER A 37 -6.58 -17.79 5.76
N TYR A 38 -5.47 -17.74 6.51
CA TYR A 38 -4.25 -17.10 6.01
C TYR A 38 -3.75 -17.82 4.75
N GLN A 39 -3.48 -17.04 3.72
CA GLN A 39 -2.87 -17.47 2.46
C GLN A 39 -1.64 -16.61 2.16
N LYS A 40 -0.64 -17.22 1.54
CA LYS A 40 0.59 -16.52 1.19
C LYS A 40 0.38 -15.67 -0.06
N ILE A 41 0.60 -14.36 0.06
CA ILE A 41 0.68 -13.42 -1.05
C ILE A 41 2.15 -13.13 -1.31
N THR A 42 2.56 -13.15 -2.58
CA THR A 42 3.96 -12.91 -2.98
C THR A 42 3.99 -11.82 -4.03
N ALA A 43 4.72 -10.73 -3.78
CA ALA A 43 4.95 -9.69 -4.76
C ALA A 43 5.78 -10.22 -5.92
N ASN A 44 5.51 -9.75 -7.14
CA ASN A 44 6.44 -9.91 -8.24
C ASN A 44 7.77 -9.24 -7.90
N SER A 45 8.88 -9.75 -8.43
CA SER A 45 10.22 -9.18 -8.16
C SER A 45 10.36 -7.73 -8.61
N SER A 46 9.61 -7.32 -9.65
CA SER A 46 9.50 -5.93 -10.10
C SER A 46 8.68 -5.03 -9.16
N ASN A 47 7.91 -5.64 -8.26
CA ASN A 47 6.96 -4.97 -7.38
C ASN A 47 7.45 -4.94 -5.93
N ILE A 48 8.76 -5.12 -5.73
CA ILE A 48 9.44 -4.82 -4.49
C ILE A 48 10.56 -3.81 -4.75
N LEU A 49 10.50 -2.70 -4.03
CA LEU A 49 11.39 -1.57 -4.20
C LEU A 49 12.13 -1.30 -2.90
N PHE A 50 13.36 -0.82 -3.03
CA PHE A 50 14.22 -0.41 -1.92
C PHE A 50 14.51 1.07 -2.05
N PRO A 51 13.67 1.92 -1.45
CA PRO A 51 13.88 3.35 -1.54
C PRO A 51 15.04 3.75 -0.61
N GLY A 52 16.14 4.25 -1.19
CA GLY A 52 17.32 4.73 -0.46
C GLY A 52 18.22 3.63 0.14
N ASP A 53 19.15 4.03 1.01
CA ASP A 53 20.27 3.18 1.47
C ASP A 53 20.05 2.53 2.85
N ASP A 54 18.84 2.61 3.41
CA ASP A 54 18.57 2.21 4.81
C ASP A 54 17.90 0.84 4.98
N ASN A 55 17.93 -0.01 3.95
CA ASN A 55 17.26 -1.32 3.93
C ASN A 55 15.74 -1.24 4.16
N MET A 56 15.16 -0.08 3.88
CA MET A 56 13.72 0.10 3.79
C MET A 56 13.25 -0.57 2.51
N TYR A 57 12.10 -1.23 2.55
CA TYR A 57 11.46 -1.76 1.38
C TYR A 57 9.97 -1.44 1.36
N ALA A 58 9.43 -1.43 0.16
CA ALA A 58 8.01 -1.43 -0.07
C ALA A 58 7.66 -2.43 -1.17
N ALA A 59 6.63 -3.21 -0.94
CA ALA A 59 6.20 -4.28 -1.80
C ALA A 59 4.70 -4.17 -2.09
N TYR A 60 4.33 -4.66 -3.27
CA TYR A 60 2.98 -4.57 -3.81
C TYR A 60 2.54 -5.89 -4.44
N ALA A 61 1.30 -6.26 -4.19
CA ALA A 61 0.59 -7.29 -4.94
C ALA A 61 -0.86 -6.86 -5.18
N GLU A 62 -1.36 -7.13 -6.39
CA GLU A 62 -2.79 -7.02 -6.66
C GLU A 62 -3.50 -8.23 -6.01
N VAL A 63 -4.54 -7.96 -5.24
CA VAL A 63 -5.35 -8.95 -4.50
C VAL A 63 -6.85 -8.82 -4.81
N THR A 64 -7.17 -8.33 -6.01
CA THR A 64 -8.54 -8.03 -6.44
C THR A 64 -9.48 -9.23 -6.26
N ASP A 65 -9.04 -10.42 -6.62
CA ASP A 65 -9.87 -11.62 -6.57
C ASP A 65 -10.05 -12.13 -5.13
N GLU A 66 -9.00 -12.06 -4.30
CA GLU A 66 -9.08 -12.38 -2.88
C GLU A 66 -10.04 -11.44 -2.15
N VAL A 67 -10.03 -10.14 -2.48
CA VAL A 67 -10.92 -9.16 -1.87
C VAL A 67 -12.36 -9.35 -2.35
N LYS A 68 -12.59 -9.59 -3.65
CA LYS A 68 -13.91 -9.93 -4.21
C LYS A 68 -14.52 -11.15 -3.52
N ASN A 69 -13.75 -12.22 -3.38
CA ASN A 69 -14.20 -13.46 -2.76
C ASN A 69 -14.35 -13.34 -1.23
N GLY A 70 -13.53 -12.51 -0.60
CA GLY A 70 -13.54 -12.28 0.85
C GLY A 70 -14.73 -11.45 1.34
N GLY A 71 -15.23 -10.55 0.51
CA GLY A 71 -16.36 -9.68 0.83
C GLY A 71 -16.07 -8.66 1.94
N THR A 72 -17.10 -7.99 2.42
CA THR A 72 -16.97 -6.95 3.44
C THR A 72 -16.57 -7.54 4.80
N GLY A 73 -15.58 -6.93 5.45
CA GLY A 73 -15.20 -7.25 6.83
C GLY A 73 -13.75 -6.89 7.13
N GLU A 74 -13.19 -7.55 8.14
CA GLU A 74 -11.82 -7.33 8.59
C GLU A 74 -10.81 -8.15 7.78
N TYR A 75 -9.80 -7.47 7.25
CA TYR A 75 -8.67 -8.09 6.57
C TYR A 75 -7.43 -8.03 7.45
N TRP A 76 -6.60 -9.06 7.39
CA TRP A 76 -5.41 -9.19 8.23
C TRP A 76 -4.18 -9.49 7.38
N VAL A 77 -3.05 -8.91 7.77
CA VAL A 77 -1.73 -9.22 7.21
C VAL A 77 -0.83 -9.65 8.36
N ALA A 78 -0.07 -10.71 8.13
CA ALA A 78 0.89 -11.27 9.07
C ALA A 78 2.23 -11.55 8.37
N ASP A 79 3.26 -11.81 9.18
CA ASP A 79 4.61 -12.18 8.74
C ASP A 79 5.27 -11.15 7.81
N ILE A 80 5.04 -9.87 8.08
CA ILE A 80 5.83 -8.79 7.49
C ILE A 80 7.27 -8.93 7.99
N GLU A 81 8.21 -9.11 7.06
CA GLU A 81 9.62 -9.30 7.38
C GLU A 81 10.26 -8.00 7.88
N VAL A 82 10.66 -7.97 9.14
CA VAL A 82 11.39 -6.86 9.76
C VAL A 82 12.62 -7.36 10.50
N SER A 83 13.68 -6.56 10.47
CA SER A 83 14.87 -6.81 11.29
C SER A 83 14.55 -6.65 12.79
N THR A 84 15.26 -7.38 13.63
CA THR A 84 15.18 -7.31 15.10
C THR A 84 16.52 -6.88 15.71
N GLY A 85 16.55 -6.53 16.99
CA GLY A 85 17.78 -6.18 17.72
C GLY A 85 18.04 -4.67 17.87
N ASN A 86 19.18 -4.18 17.37
CA ASN A 86 19.52 -2.75 17.37
C ASN A 86 19.13 -2.06 16.04
N GLY A 87 18.14 -1.16 16.09
CA GLY A 87 17.61 -0.44 14.92
C GLY A 87 18.52 0.68 14.40
N GLY A 88 19.64 0.95 15.06
CA GLY A 88 20.52 2.06 14.72
C GLY A 88 19.78 3.40 14.70
N THR A 89 20.22 4.33 13.86
CA THR A 89 19.64 5.68 13.77
C THR A 89 18.29 5.74 13.09
N THR A 90 17.96 4.75 12.26
CA THR A 90 16.73 4.71 11.45
C THR A 90 15.58 4.03 12.17
N GLY A 91 15.86 3.17 13.17
CA GLY A 91 14.80 2.49 13.90
C GLY A 91 14.20 1.28 13.19
N TYR A 92 13.09 0.78 13.71
CA TYR A 92 12.31 -0.30 13.13
C TYR A 92 10.98 0.21 12.65
N TYR A 93 10.48 -0.40 11.56
CA TYR A 93 9.10 -0.24 11.15
C TYR A 93 8.68 -1.42 10.31
N GLY A 94 7.37 -1.66 10.32
CA GLY A 94 6.69 -2.63 9.48
C GLY A 94 5.21 -2.27 9.46
N GLY A 95 4.61 -2.28 8.29
CA GLY A 95 3.23 -1.88 8.14
C GLY A 95 2.66 -2.27 6.79
N TRP A 96 1.34 -2.29 6.72
CA TRP A 96 0.62 -2.60 5.49
C TRP A 96 -0.55 -1.66 5.31
N GLY A 97 -1.01 -1.56 4.07
CA GLY A 97 -2.26 -0.91 3.72
C GLY A 97 -2.83 -1.53 2.45
N MET A 98 -4.13 -1.38 2.25
CA MET A 98 -4.81 -1.89 1.08
C MET A 98 -5.69 -0.80 0.47
N VAL A 99 -5.54 -0.61 -0.84
CA VAL A 99 -6.37 0.30 -1.62
C VAL A 99 -7.42 -0.54 -2.34
N VAL A 100 -8.70 -0.28 -2.07
CA VAL A 100 -9.82 -0.96 -2.74
C VAL A 100 -10.60 0.07 -3.55
N ILE A 101 -10.75 -0.19 -4.85
CA ILE A 101 -11.58 0.62 -5.75
C ILE A 101 -12.77 -0.21 -6.18
N TYR A 102 -13.94 0.40 -6.08
CA TYR A 102 -15.20 -0.17 -6.51
C TYR A 102 -15.98 0.84 -7.35
N GLU A 103 -16.79 0.32 -8.27
CA GLU A 103 -17.83 1.08 -8.95
C GLU A 103 -19.17 0.88 -8.23
N ASN A 104 -20.01 1.91 -8.24
CA ASN A 104 -21.36 1.86 -7.70
C ASN A 104 -22.24 2.86 -8.46
N GLU A 105 -23.26 2.36 -9.17
CA GLU A 105 -24.13 3.17 -10.03
C GLU A 105 -24.98 4.19 -9.26
N MET A 106 -25.16 4.00 -7.95
CA MET A 106 -25.89 4.94 -7.08
C MET A 106 -24.99 6.07 -6.55
N MET A 107 -23.71 6.11 -6.91
CA MET A 107 -22.76 7.14 -6.47
C MET A 107 -22.39 8.08 -7.62
N ASN A 108 -21.96 9.30 -7.25
CA ASN A 108 -21.44 10.25 -8.23
C ASN A 108 -20.21 9.68 -8.95
N LEU A 109 -20.13 9.93 -10.26
CA LEU A 109 -18.95 9.65 -11.08
C LEU A 109 -17.69 10.26 -10.47
N ARG A 110 -16.61 9.48 -10.43
CA ARG A 110 -15.28 9.89 -9.97
C ARG A 110 -14.23 9.36 -10.93
N ASP A 111 -13.26 10.20 -11.26
CA ASP A 111 -12.00 9.76 -11.84
C ASP A 111 -11.10 9.33 -10.67
N VAL A 112 -10.58 8.11 -10.72
CA VAL A 112 -9.73 7.53 -9.68
C VAL A 112 -8.43 7.08 -10.34
N THR A 113 -7.32 7.61 -9.84
CA THR A 113 -5.98 7.19 -10.27
C THR A 113 -5.21 6.71 -9.05
N VAL A 114 -4.56 5.56 -9.17
CA VAL A 114 -3.62 5.03 -8.18
C VAL A 114 -2.22 5.22 -8.72
N PHE A 115 -1.34 5.77 -7.89
CA PHE A 115 0.06 5.92 -8.20
C PHE A 115 0.87 5.01 -7.30
N ASP A 116 1.49 4.01 -7.91
CA ASP A 116 2.42 3.11 -7.23
C ASP A 116 3.83 3.69 -7.31
N GLY A 117 4.15 4.55 -6.35
CA GLY A 117 5.44 5.22 -6.26
C GLY A 117 5.86 5.40 -4.81
N TYR A 118 7.16 5.62 -4.61
CA TYR A 118 7.73 5.78 -3.27
C TYR A 118 8.68 6.97 -3.24
N ALA A 119 8.70 7.65 -2.11
CA ALA A 119 9.65 8.70 -1.80
C ALA A 119 10.43 8.32 -0.54
N TYR A 120 11.76 8.32 -0.61
CA TYR A 120 12.61 8.24 0.57
C TYR A 120 12.95 9.64 1.03
N VAL A 121 12.51 9.99 2.24
CA VAL A 121 12.72 11.31 2.83
C VAL A 121 13.59 11.14 4.07
N LYS A 122 14.84 11.60 3.98
CA LYS A 122 15.77 11.58 5.11
C LYS A 122 15.69 12.89 5.88
N GLY A 123 15.33 12.81 7.17
CA GLY A 123 15.27 13.97 8.06
C GLY A 123 16.56 14.80 8.01
N ASN A 124 16.41 16.14 8.02
CA ASN A 124 17.51 17.12 7.92
C ASN A 124 18.35 17.06 6.63
N THR A 125 18.01 16.21 5.66
CA THR A 125 18.69 16.12 4.35
C THR A 125 17.72 16.44 3.23
N THR A 126 16.53 15.83 3.26
CA THR A 126 15.46 16.03 2.28
C THR A 126 14.28 16.71 2.96
N THR A 127 14.09 18.01 2.73
CA THR A 127 13.00 18.79 3.34
C THR A 127 11.67 18.62 2.61
N SER A 128 11.70 18.18 1.35
CA SER A 128 10.53 17.95 0.53
C SER A 128 10.85 16.99 -0.61
N TYR A 129 9.87 16.18 -1.01
CA TYR A 129 9.96 15.35 -2.20
C TYR A 129 8.74 15.63 -3.08
N GLN A 130 8.96 15.82 -4.38
CA GLN A 130 7.87 16.03 -5.33
C GLN A 130 7.49 14.70 -5.95
N ILE A 131 6.24 14.28 -5.76
CA ILE A 131 5.67 13.11 -6.43
C ILE A 131 4.88 13.63 -7.63
N PRO A 132 5.40 13.48 -8.87
CA PRO A 132 4.64 13.86 -10.05
C PRO A 132 3.45 12.90 -10.21
N VAL A 133 2.24 13.46 -10.21
CA VAL A 133 1.00 12.73 -10.49
C VAL A 133 0.42 13.22 -11.81
N SER A 134 0.03 12.30 -12.68
CA SER A 134 -0.52 12.58 -14.01
C SER A 134 -1.51 11.48 -14.44
N GLY A 135 -2.48 11.81 -15.29
CA GLY A 135 -3.40 10.81 -15.86
C GLY A 135 -4.80 10.81 -15.24
N PHE A 136 -5.13 11.76 -14.36
CA PHE A 136 -6.49 11.97 -13.87
C PHE A 136 -7.18 13.08 -14.66
N ASN A 137 -8.49 12.93 -14.88
CA ASN A 137 -9.33 13.99 -15.45
C ASN A 137 -9.99 14.81 -14.34
N THR A 138 -10.15 16.11 -14.59
CA THR A 138 -10.90 17.02 -13.72
C THR A 138 -12.18 17.48 -14.41
N ALA A 139 -13.14 17.99 -13.65
CA ALA A 139 -14.36 18.57 -14.22
C ALA A 139 -13.99 19.75 -15.13
N LYS A 140 -14.64 19.84 -16.31
CA LYS A 140 -14.36 20.91 -17.29
C LYS A 140 -14.73 22.30 -16.75
N GLU A 141 -15.74 22.38 -15.90
CA GLU A 141 -16.19 23.60 -15.22
C GLU A 141 -16.73 23.26 -13.81
N GLY A 142 -16.79 24.28 -12.94
CA GLY A 142 -17.28 24.16 -11.57
C GLY A 142 -16.20 23.72 -10.55
N PRO A 143 -16.57 23.56 -9.27
CA PRO A 143 -15.62 23.21 -8.21
C PRO A 143 -15.00 21.83 -8.42
N VAL A 144 -13.66 21.76 -8.40
CA VAL A 144 -12.91 20.49 -8.38
C VAL A 144 -12.70 20.06 -6.93
N ASN A 145 -13.31 18.95 -6.54
CA ASN A 145 -13.17 18.38 -5.21
C ASN A 145 -12.20 17.19 -5.25
N MET A 146 -11.08 17.29 -4.53
CA MET A 146 -10.08 16.23 -4.48
C MET A 146 -10.08 15.52 -3.12
N LYS A 147 -9.81 14.21 -3.15
CA LYS A 147 -9.41 13.44 -1.97
C LYS A 147 -8.06 12.81 -2.27
N LEU A 148 -7.12 12.97 -1.34
CA LEU A 148 -5.79 12.38 -1.42
C LEU A 148 -5.60 11.43 -0.24
N GLY A 149 -5.16 10.20 -0.53
CA GLY A 149 -4.69 9.25 0.45
C GLY A 149 -3.20 9.01 0.24
N MET A 150 -2.46 8.79 1.33
CA MET A 150 -1.05 8.39 1.28
C MET A 150 -0.78 7.32 2.33
N MET A 151 0.12 6.40 2.01
CA MET A 151 0.69 5.44 2.96
C MET A 151 2.14 5.84 3.20
N ALA A 152 2.51 5.98 4.47
CA ALA A 152 3.85 6.33 4.88
C ALA A 152 4.34 5.35 5.94
N GLY A 153 5.61 4.98 5.87
CA GLY A 153 6.33 4.23 6.90
C GLY A 153 7.48 5.08 7.41
N GLU A 154 7.58 5.22 8.72
CA GLU A 154 8.65 5.91 9.42
C GLU A 154 9.18 4.98 10.52
N GLY A 155 10.45 5.12 10.86
CA GLY A 155 11.13 4.22 11.79
C GLY A 155 11.21 4.80 13.20
N ASP A 156 10.85 3.97 14.18
CA ASP A 156 10.85 4.37 15.58
C ASP A 156 12.26 4.75 16.06
N ARG A 157 12.42 5.96 16.61
CA ARG A 157 13.62 6.33 17.35
C ARG A 157 13.37 6.09 18.85
N GLY A 158 14.11 5.15 19.43
CA GLY A 158 14.21 4.98 20.90
C GLY A 158 14.92 6.14 21.58
#